data_AF-A0A3N5ZJS7-F1
#
_entry.id   AF-A0A3N5ZJS7-F1
#
_cell.length_a   1.000
_cell.length_b   1.000
_cell.length_c   1.000
_cell.angle_alpha   90.00
_cell.angle_beta   90.00
_cell.angle_gamma   90.00
#
_symmetry.space_group_name_H-M   'P 1'
#
loop_
_entity.id
_entity.type
_entity.pdbx_description
1 polymer ?
#
loop_
_entity_poly.entity_id
_entity_poly.type
_entity_poly.pdbx_seq_one_letter_code
_entity_poly.pdbx_strand_id
1 'polypeptide(L)'
;MQTTYPHQYVERETSRIVNEPLFGDRIIRYVYSSQRESTSTLFRMLTSARISRLLAYFNYDIPLGDAFTGGRALLQKLGVDMSECLDSPESLNTARKVFERKIRYWENRPMPMEENRIVS
;
A
#
# COMPACT_ATOMS: atom_id res chain seq x y z
N MET A 1 -33.25 23.67 8.22
CA MET A 1 -33.57 22.25 8.47
C MET A 1 -34.11 21.67 7.16
N GLN A 2 -33.44 20.69 6.56
CA GLN A 2 -33.95 20.00 5.37
C GLN A 2 -34.97 18.95 5.81
N THR A 3 -36.20 19.05 5.32
CA THR A 3 -37.26 18.07 5.53
C THR A 3 -36.94 16.82 4.71
N THR A 4 -36.61 15.71 5.37
CA THR A 4 -36.36 14.44 4.69
C THR A 4 -37.69 13.74 4.46
N TYR A 5 -38.20 13.77 3.23
CA TYR A 5 -39.36 12.96 2.85
C TYR A 5 -38.94 11.50 2.67
N PRO A 6 -39.72 10.51 3.15
CA PRO A 6 -39.42 9.11 2.93
C PRO A 6 -39.46 8.77 1.44
N HIS A 7 -38.50 7.98 0.96
CA HIS A 7 -38.55 7.47 -0.40
C HIS A 7 -39.71 6.49 -0.51
N GLN A 8 -40.61 6.75 -1.46
CA GLN A 8 -41.82 5.96 -1.67
C GLN A 8 -41.89 5.53 -3.14
N TYR A 9 -42.26 4.29 -3.38
CA TYR A 9 -42.65 3.82 -4.70
C TYR A 9 -44.04 3.20 -4.65
N VAL A 10 -44.71 3.18 -5.81
CA VAL A 10 -46.01 2.51 -5.97
C VAL A 10 -45.74 1.08 -6.44
N GLU A 11 -46.12 0.10 -5.63
CA GLU A 11 -46.03 -1.31 -5.99
C GLU A 11 -47.03 -1.61 -7.12
N ARG A 12 -46.53 -2.08 -8.26
CA ARG A 12 -47.29 -2.14 -9.52
C ARG A 12 -48.46 -3.14 -9.46
N GLU A 13 -48.31 -4.22 -8.70
CA GLU A 13 -49.33 -5.28 -8.60
C GLU A 13 -50.47 -4.93 -7.63
N THR A 14 -50.17 -4.14 -6.60
CA THR A 14 -51.13 -3.85 -5.52
C THR A 14 -51.57 -2.39 -5.47
N SER A 15 -50.93 -1.53 -6.27
CA SER A 15 -51.07 -0.06 -6.24
C SER A 15 -50.80 0.58 -4.87
N ARG A 16 -50.09 -0.12 -3.98
CA ARG A 16 -49.79 0.39 -2.64
C ARG A 16 -48.57 1.29 -2.66
N ILE A 17 -48.61 2.33 -1.85
CA ILE A 17 -47.46 3.18 -1.57
C ILE A 17 -46.60 2.49 -0.51
N VAL A 18 -45.38 2.12 -0.89
CA VAL A 18 -44.43 1.43 -0.01
C VAL A 18 -43.26 2.36 0.29
N ASN A 19 -42.91 2.49 1.57
CA ASN A 19 -41.71 3.19 1.99
C ASN A 19 -40.48 2.30 1.74
N GLU A 20 -39.55 2.77 0.93
CA GLU A 20 -38.32 2.05 0.61
C GLU A 20 -37.15 2.57 1.48
N PRO A 21 -36.54 1.71 2.31
CA PRO A 21 -35.32 2.07 3.00
C PRO A 21 -34.16 2.09 2.01
N LEU A 22 -33.75 3.29 1.57
CA LEU A 22 -32.55 3.46 0.76
C LEU A 22 -31.30 3.19 1.61
N PHE A 23 -30.92 1.91 1.75
CA PHE A 23 -29.71 1.49 2.46
C PHE A 23 -28.46 2.21 1.92
N GLY A 24 -28.44 2.43 0.60
CA GLY A 24 -27.36 3.14 -0.09
C GLY A 24 -27.34 4.66 0.13
N ASP A 25 -28.45 5.30 0.53
CA ASP A 25 -28.52 6.77 0.59
C ASP A 25 -27.57 7.34 1.64
N ARG A 26 -27.38 6.66 2.78
CA ARG A 26 -26.41 7.12 3.80
C ARG A 26 -24.96 7.02 3.32
N ILE A 27 -24.63 5.93 2.62
CA ILE A 27 -23.28 5.71 2.07
C ILE A 27 -23.02 6.66 0.91
N ILE A 28 -23.98 6.80 -0.01
CA ILE A 28 -23.91 7.70 -1.15
C ILE A 28 -23.83 9.15 -0.66
N ARG A 29 -24.68 9.57 0.28
CA ARG A 29 -24.63 10.92 0.86
C ARG A 29 -23.32 11.17 1.61
N TYR A 30 -22.74 10.17 2.27
CA TYR A 30 -21.41 10.27 2.87
C TYR A 30 -20.31 10.44 1.81
N VAL A 31 -20.31 9.59 0.79
CA VAL A 31 -19.37 9.63 -0.34
C VAL A 31 -19.50 10.96 -1.08
N TYR A 32 -20.69 11.44 -1.41
CA TYR A 32 -20.89 12.69 -2.17
C TYR A 32 -21.04 13.95 -1.30
N SER A 33 -20.82 13.86 0.01
CA SER A 33 -20.90 15.04 0.88
C SER A 33 -19.78 16.04 0.60
N SER A 34 -20.09 17.33 0.71
CA SER A 34 -19.12 18.45 0.70
C SER A 34 -18.06 18.34 1.81
N GLN A 35 -18.23 17.42 2.77
CA GLN A 35 -17.21 17.05 3.75
C GLN A 35 -15.91 16.52 3.10
N ARG A 36 -15.95 16.05 1.84
CA ARG A 36 -14.76 15.71 1.05
C ARG A 36 -14.03 16.90 0.42
N GLU A 37 -14.65 18.08 0.33
CA GLU A 37 -14.02 19.28 -0.25
C GLU A 37 -12.99 19.91 0.69
N SER A 38 -13.19 19.80 2.01
CA SER A 38 -12.09 19.95 2.95
C SER A 38 -11.25 18.68 2.88
N THR A 39 -10.05 18.74 2.31
CA THR A 39 -9.07 17.62 2.26
C THR A 39 -9.18 16.81 3.54
N SER A 40 -9.86 15.66 3.48
CA SER A 40 -10.41 15.04 4.69
C SER A 40 -9.30 14.83 5.71
N THR A 41 -9.57 15.12 6.98
CA THR A 41 -8.67 14.76 8.09
C THR A 41 -8.24 13.30 8.00
N LEU A 42 -9.12 12.43 7.47
CA LEU A 42 -8.84 11.04 7.09
C LEU A 42 -7.74 10.92 6.03
N PHE A 43 -7.79 11.67 4.93
CA PHE A 43 -6.73 11.68 3.92
C PHE A 43 -5.41 12.16 4.52
N ARG A 44 -5.41 13.26 5.28
CA ARG A 44 -4.20 13.75 5.98
C ARG A 44 -3.64 12.74 6.98
N MET A 45 -4.51 12.00 7.67
CA MET A 45 -4.11 10.95 8.59
C MET A 45 -3.53 9.76 7.83
N LEU A 46 -4.15 9.34 6.73
CA LEU A 46 -3.69 8.25 5.87
C LEU A 46 -2.32 8.55 5.24
N THR A 47 -2.11 9.80 4.79
CA THR A 47 -0.83 10.27 4.24
C THR A 47 0.15 10.75 5.32
N SER A 48 -0.16 10.54 6.60
CA SER A 48 0.71 11.00 7.68
C SER A 48 1.95 10.11 7.79
N ALA A 49 3.07 10.72 8.23
CA ALA A 49 4.31 9.98 8.46
C ALA A 49 4.17 8.82 9.46
N ARG A 50 3.21 8.90 10.40
CA ARG A 50 2.93 7.84 11.37
C ARG A 50 2.30 6.61 10.71
N ILE A 51 1.30 6.82 9.85
CA ILE A 51 0.65 5.72 9.12
C ILE A 51 1.62 5.13 8.09
N SER A 52 2.37 5.95 7.36
CA SER A 52 3.39 5.44 6.44
C SER A 52 4.46 4.61 7.16
N ARG A 53 4.89 5.00 8.37
CA ARG A 53 5.85 4.23 9.17
C ARG A 53 5.25 2.91 9.66
N LEU A 54 3.99 2.93 10.10
CA LEU A 54 3.28 1.73 10.51
C LEU A 54 3.15 0.75 9.35
N LEU A 55 2.72 1.23 8.18
CA LEU A 55 2.62 0.42 6.96
C LEU A 55 4.00 -0.09 6.52
N ALA A 56 5.04 0.74 6.61
CA ALA A 56 6.40 0.30 6.30
C ALA A 56 6.84 -0.85 7.19
N TYR A 57 6.54 -0.80 8.50
CA TYR A 57 6.82 -1.89 9.42
C TYR A 57 6.09 -3.18 9.01
N PHE A 58 4.78 -3.10 8.77
CA PHE A 58 3.98 -4.28 8.38
C PHE A 58 4.43 -4.90 7.05
N ASN A 59 4.82 -4.07 6.07
CA ASN A 59 5.20 -4.56 4.74
C ASN A 59 6.66 -5.03 4.67
N TYR A 60 7.58 -4.39 5.40
CA TYR A 60 9.02 -4.58 5.20
C TYR A 60 9.77 -5.16 6.39
N ASP A 61 9.29 -4.96 7.62
CA ASP A 61 10.00 -5.33 8.85
C ASP A 61 9.49 -6.61 9.50
N ILE A 62 8.24 -7.01 9.25
CA ILE A 62 7.74 -8.28 9.77
C ILE A 62 8.48 -9.43 9.06
N PRO A 63 9.13 -10.33 9.82
CA PRO A 63 9.66 -11.58 9.29
C PRO A 63 8.48 -12.50 8.99
N LEU A 64 7.76 -12.22 7.90
CA LEU A 64 6.73 -13.09 7.38
C LEU A 64 7.45 -14.39 7.03
N GLY A 65 7.22 -15.41 7.85
CA GLY A 65 8.00 -16.64 7.83
C GLY A 65 8.06 -17.30 6.44
N ASP A 66 8.92 -18.31 6.34
CA ASP A 66 9.18 -19.11 5.13
C ASP A 66 7.94 -19.50 4.32
N ALA A 67 6.76 -19.52 4.95
CA ALA A 67 5.48 -19.86 4.35
C ALA A 67 4.97 -18.89 3.27
N PHE A 68 5.37 -17.61 3.22
CA PHE A 68 4.85 -16.68 2.20
C PHE A 68 5.89 -16.10 1.23
N THR A 69 7.14 -15.94 1.66
CA THR A 69 8.36 -15.86 0.83
C THR A 69 9.52 -15.54 1.77
N GLY A 70 10.25 -16.56 2.24
CA GLY A 70 11.53 -16.31 2.91
C GLY A 70 12.41 -15.42 2.01
N GLY A 71 13.26 -14.57 2.58
CA GLY A 71 14.02 -13.57 1.83
C GLY A 71 14.74 -14.09 0.58
N ARG A 72 15.18 -15.36 0.64
CA ARG A 72 15.74 -16.11 -0.49
C ARG A 72 14.77 -16.26 -1.67
N ALA A 73 13.51 -16.61 -1.43
CA ALA A 73 12.48 -16.73 -2.46
C ALA A 73 12.14 -15.36 -3.08
N LEU A 74 12.14 -14.30 -2.28
CA LEU A 74 11.96 -12.93 -2.77
C LEU A 74 13.13 -12.50 -3.67
N LEU A 75 14.38 -12.75 -3.24
CA LEU A 75 15.59 -12.49 -4.03
C LEU A 75 15.56 -13.25 -5.37
N GLN A 76 15.19 -14.53 -5.36
CA GLN A 76 15.06 -15.33 -6.59
C GLN A 76 13.96 -14.80 -7.51
N LYS A 77 12.79 -14.46 -6.97
CA LYS A 77 11.67 -13.89 -7.74
C LYS A 77 12.03 -12.55 -8.40
N LEU A 78 12.85 -11.75 -7.72
CA LEU A 78 13.35 -10.47 -8.23
C LEU A 78 14.54 -10.62 -9.20
N GLY A 79 15.03 -11.85 -9.42
CA GLY A 79 16.18 -12.10 -10.30
C GLY A 79 17.50 -11.57 -9.74
N VAL A 80 17.62 -11.46 -8.41
CA VAL A 80 18.84 -10.98 -7.77
C VAL A 80 19.89 -12.08 -7.73
N ASP A 81 21.09 -11.77 -8.21
CA ASP A 81 22.26 -12.63 -8.03
C ASP A 81 22.74 -12.58 -6.57
N MET A 82 22.69 -13.72 -5.90
CA MET A 82 23.11 -13.85 -4.50
C MET A 82 24.63 -13.81 -4.34
N SER A 83 25.40 -14.12 -5.38
CA SER A 83 26.86 -14.03 -5.35
C SER A 83 27.34 -12.58 -5.26
N GLU A 84 26.57 -11.63 -5.80
CA GLU A 84 26.85 -10.20 -5.67
C GLU A 84 26.59 -9.67 -4.26
N CYS A 85 25.87 -10.41 -3.40
CA CYS A 85 25.52 -9.97 -2.05
C CYS A 85 26.73 -10.07 -1.11
N LEU A 86 26.89 -9.05 -0.26
CA LEU A 86 27.93 -9.03 0.78
C LEU A 86 27.52 -9.89 1.98
N ASP A 87 26.26 -9.76 2.40
CA ASP A 87 25.69 -10.50 3.53
C ASP A 87 25.15 -11.87 3.07
N SER A 88 25.14 -12.85 3.99
CA SER A 88 24.62 -14.20 3.70
C SER A 88 23.14 -14.14 3.33
N PRO A 89 22.67 -14.87 2.29
CA PRO A 89 21.26 -14.86 1.89
C PRO A 89 20.28 -15.22 3.02
N GLU A 90 20.70 -16.04 3.97
CA GLU A 90 19.92 -16.47 5.15
C GLU A 90 19.68 -15.31 6.12
N SER A 91 20.58 -14.32 6.15
CA SER A 91 20.42 -13.13 7.00
C SER A 91 19.39 -12.13 6.46
N LEU A 92 19.08 -12.20 5.15
CA LEU A 92 18.19 -11.31 4.42
C LEU A 92 16.72 -11.70 4.59
N ASN A 93 16.29 -11.98 5.82
CA ASN A 93 15.02 -12.62 6.15
C ASN A 93 13.78 -11.68 6.23
N THR A 94 13.92 -10.41 5.87
CA THR A 94 12.81 -9.48 5.73
C THR A 94 12.90 -8.76 4.39
N ALA A 95 11.76 -8.27 3.88
CA ALA A 95 11.78 -7.52 2.62
C ALA A 95 12.66 -6.27 2.73
N ARG A 96 12.67 -5.57 3.88
CA ARG A 96 13.59 -4.45 4.12
C ARG A 96 15.04 -4.85 3.86
N LYS A 97 15.51 -5.94 4.48
CA LYS A 97 16.90 -6.40 4.34
C LYS A 97 17.22 -6.80 2.90
N VAL A 98 16.27 -7.39 2.17
CA VAL A 98 16.44 -7.72 0.75
C VAL A 98 16.60 -6.47 -0.12
N PHE A 99 15.77 -5.45 0.10
CA PHE A 99 15.84 -4.19 -0.65
C PHE A 99 17.08 -3.37 -0.28
N GLU A 100 17.44 -3.32 1.00
CA GLU A 100 18.59 -2.59 1.53
C GLU A 100 19.89 -3.43 1.55
N ARG A 101 19.90 -4.59 0.88
CA ARG A 101 21.05 -5.50 0.87
C ARG A 101 22.32 -4.80 0.39
N LYS A 102 23.45 -5.13 0.99
CA LYS A 102 24.74 -4.65 0.53
C LYS A 102 25.24 -5.54 -0.60
N ILE A 103 25.71 -4.91 -1.67
CA ILE A 103 26.40 -5.60 -2.77
C ILE A 103 27.91 -5.47 -2.59
N ARG A 104 28.66 -6.44 -3.11
CA ARG A 104 30.12 -6.35 -3.28
C ARG A 104 30.40 -5.38 -4.43
N TYR A 105 30.25 -4.09 -4.12
CA TYR A 105 30.22 -3.01 -5.09
C TYR A 105 31.51 -2.97 -5.91
N TRP A 106 32.66 -2.99 -5.25
CA TRP A 106 33.96 -2.89 -5.92
C TRP A 106 34.29 -4.08 -6.84
N GLU A 107 33.74 -5.26 -6.53
CA GLU A 107 33.94 -6.47 -7.33
C GLU A 107 33.00 -6.50 -8.54
N ASN A 108 31.74 -6.09 -8.34
CA ASN A 108 30.68 -6.27 -9.36
C ASN A 108 30.32 -4.99 -10.12
N ARG A 109 30.74 -3.82 -9.64
CA ARG A 109 30.47 -2.49 -10.22
C ARG A 109 31.76 -1.65 -10.20
N PRO A 110 32.81 -2.06 -10.92
CA PRO A 110 34.06 -1.32 -10.96
C PRO A 110 33.84 0.11 -11.47
N MET A 111 34.37 1.09 -10.75
CA MET A 111 34.33 2.49 -11.18
C MET A 111 35.47 2.77 -12.17
N PRO A 112 35.23 3.53 -13.25
CA PRO A 112 36.28 4.06 -14.10
C PRO A 112 37.26 4.91 -13.30
N MET A 113 38.56 4.75 -13.58
CA MET A 113 39.63 5.49 -12.90
C MET A 113 39.75 6.96 -13.32
N GLU A 114 39.06 7.34 -14.39
CA GLU A 114 39.09 8.70 -14.94
C GLU A 114 38.30 9.66 -14.04
N GLU A 115 38.98 10.62 -13.41
CA GLU A 115 38.37 11.58 -12.48
C GLU A 115 37.35 12.52 -13.13
N ASN A 116 37.42 12.72 -14.44
CA ASN A 116 36.55 13.63 -15.20
C ASN A 116 35.28 12.96 -15.76
N ARG A 117 34.88 11.82 -15.21
CA ARG A 117 33.80 11.01 -15.78
C ARG A 117 32.63 10.86 -14.80
N ILE A 118 31.45 11.30 -15.24
CA ILE A 118 30.20 11.08 -14.52
C ILE A 118 29.77 9.62 -14.75
N VAL A 119 29.52 8.90 -13.66
CA VAL A 119 28.99 7.53 -13.66
C VAL A 119 27.57 7.49 -13.11
N SER A 120 26.84 6.42 -13.41
CA SER A 120 25.45 6.18 -12.97
C SER A 120 25.36 5.60 -11.56
#